data_AF-A0A392TGA7-F1
#
_entry.id   AF-A0A392TGA7-F1
#
_cell.length_a   1.000
_cell.length_b   1.000
_cell.length_c   1.000
_cell.angle_alpha   90.00
_cell.angle_beta   90.00
_cell.angle_gamma   90.00
#
_symmetry.space_group_name_H-M   'P 1'
#
loop_
_entity.id
_entity.type
_entity.pdbx_description
1 polymer ?
#
loop_
_entity_poly.entity_id
_entity_poly.type
_entity_poly.pdbx_seq_one_letter_code
_entity_poly.pdbx_strand_id
1 'polypeptide(L)' 'MAHHNVSRILIDQGSSCDVMYQELFEKLGMKMEDLSSYEGTDLQGFNGSTIRPWGLINLPVTFESKES' A
#
# COMPACT_ATOMS: atom_id res chain seq x y z
N MET A 1 15.01 11.17 -21.57
CA MET A 1 14.97 11.75 -20.21
C MET A 1 13.67 11.28 -19.58
N ALA A 2 13.72 10.42 -18.56
CA ALA A 2 12.52 9.87 -17.95
C ALA A 2 12.25 10.60 -16.63
N HIS A 3 11.19 11.41 -16.61
CA HIS A 3 10.71 12.09 -15.42
C HIS A 3 9.81 11.13 -14.64
N HIS A 4 10.41 10.21 -13.88
CA HIS A 4 9.64 9.30 -13.03
C HIS A 4 9.19 10.04 -11.78
N ASN A 5 7.88 10.17 -11.61
CA ASN A 5 7.30 10.69 -10.38
C ASN A 5 7.39 9.58 -9.32
N VAL A 6 8.46 9.58 -8.52
CA VAL A 6 8.70 8.55 -7.49
C VAL A 6 7.99 8.95 -6.20
N SER A 7 6.98 8.19 -5.81
CA SER A 7 6.39 8.28 -4.47
C SER A 7 7.20 7.42 -3.51
N ARG A 8 7.54 7.96 -2.32
CA ARG A 8 8.23 7.20 -1.26
C ARG A 8 7.23 6.83 -0.17
N ILE A 9 7.30 5.59 0.31
CA ILE A 9 6.52 5.08 1.44
C ILE A 9 7.46 4.65 2.57
N LEU A 10 7.03 4.82 3.82
CA LEU A 10 7.74 4.28 4.97
C LEU A 10 7.31 2.81 5.14
N ILE A 11 8.26 1.89 5.13
CA ILE A 11 8.00 0.47 5.39
C ILE A 11 8.26 0.20 6.87
N ASP A 12 7.23 -0.21 7.60
CA ASP A 12 7.34 -0.61 9.00
C ASP A 12 7.58 -2.13 9.09
N GLN A 13 8.82 -2.53 9.40
CA GLN A 13 9.18 -3.95 9.54
C GLN A 13 8.63 -4.60 10.82
N GLY A 14 8.09 -3.81 11.76
CA GLY A 14 7.45 -4.34 12.97
C GLY A 14 5.99 -4.74 12.77
N SER A 15 5.36 -4.31 11.67
CA SER A 15 3.95 -4.59 11.39
C SER A 15 3.77 -5.95 10.69
N SER A 16 2.65 -6.62 10.96
CA SER A 16 2.26 -7.85 10.26
C SER A 16 1.73 -7.60 8.85
N CYS A 17 1.35 -6.37 8.53
CA CYS A 17 0.86 -5.98 7.21
C CYS A 17 1.09 -4.49 6.92
N ASP A 18 1.21 -4.16 5.63
CA ASP A 18 1.19 -2.79 5.13
C ASP A 18 -0.24 -2.42 4.69
N VAL A 19 -0.67 -1.20 5.02
CA VAL A 19 -1.99 -0.67 4.61
C VAL A 19 -1.78 0.56 3.73
N MET A 20 -2.40 0.55 2.54
CA MET A 20 -2.39 1.68 1.63
C MET A 20 -3.64 2.55 1.83
N TYR A 21 -3.44 3.86 1.92
CA TYR A 21 -4.54 4.83 1.88
C TYR A 21 -5.09 4.99 0.47
N GLN A 22 -6.41 5.16 0.36
CA GLN A 22 -7.12 5.42 -0.91
C GLN A 22 -6.47 6.57 -1.72
N GLU A 23 -6.10 7.68 -1.07
CA GLU A 23 -5.49 8.81 -1.77
C GLU A 23 -4.15 8.45 -2.43
N LEU A 24 -3.35 7.58 -1.80
CA LEU A 24 -2.09 7.11 -2.39
C LEU A 24 -2.36 6.19 -3.58
N PHE A 25 -3.33 5.29 -3.45
CA PHE A 25 -3.78 4.41 -4.54
C PHE A 25 -4.17 5.22 -5.79
N GLU A 26 -4.98 6.26 -5.60
CA GLU A 26 -5.39 7.17 -6.67
C GLU A 26 -4.20 7.97 -7.26
N LYS A 27 -3.31 8.49 -6.41
CA LYS A 27 -2.11 9.23 -6.85
C LYS A 27 -1.10 8.36 -7.63
N LEU A 28 -1.06 7.07 -7.36
CA LEU A 28 -0.26 6.11 -8.12
C LEU A 28 -0.90 5.71 -9.45
N GLY A 29 -2.12 6.19 -9.74
CA GLY A 29 -2.84 5.91 -10.99
C GLY A 29 -3.38 4.49 -11.07
N MET A 30 -3.53 3.82 -9.93
CA MET A 30 -4.10 2.48 -9.84
C MET A 30 -5.62 2.53 -10.02
N LYS A 31 -6.20 1.40 -10.44
CA LYS A 31 -7.63 1.26 -10.67
C LYS A 31 -8.18 0.10 -9.88
N MET A 32 -9.49 0.13 -9.62
CA MET A 32 -10.20 -0.95 -8.91
C MET A 32 -9.96 -2.33 -9.51
N GLU A 33 -9.74 -2.41 -10.83
CA GLU A 33 -9.46 -3.67 -11.52
C GLU A 33 -8.09 -4.26 -11.17
N ASP A 34 -7.17 -3.45 -10.64
CA ASP A 34 -5.84 -3.88 -10.19
C ASP A 34 -5.89 -4.52 -8.79
N LEU A 35 -7.03 -4.44 -8.10
CA LEU A 35 -7.24 -5.04 -6.80
C LEU A 35 -7.68 -6.51 -6.93
N SER A 36 -7.06 -7.35 -6.11
CA SER A 36 -7.55 -8.70 -5.84
C SER A 36 -8.50 -8.70 -4.64
N SER A 37 -9.39 -9.69 -4.58
CA SER A 37 -10.37 -9.81 -3.50
C SER A 37 -9.70 -9.90 -2.13
N TYR A 38 -10.25 -9.16 -1.16
CA TYR A 38 -9.83 -9.26 0.23
C TYR A 38 -10.69 -10.30 0.97
N GLU A 39 -10.10 -11.47 1.23
CA GLU A 39 -10.74 -12.59 1.95
C GLU A 39 -10.43 -12.58 3.47
N GLY A 40 -9.78 -11.52 3.97
CA GLY A 40 -9.41 -11.40 5.38
C GLY A 40 -10.51 -10.86 6.30
N THR A 41 -10.14 -10.63 7.57
CA THR A 41 -11.00 -10.01 8.58
C THR A 41 -10.92 -8.49 8.52
N ASP A 42 -11.96 -7.80 8.97
CA ASP A 42 -11.94 -6.33 8.98
C ASP A 42 -10.80 -5.81 9.88
N LEU A 43 -10.14 -4.75 9.44
CA LEU A 43 -9.09 -4.11 10.21
C LEU A 43 -9.72 -3.31 11.34
N GLN A 44 -9.26 -3.53 12.58
CA GLN A 44 -9.74 -2.81 13.75
C GLN A 44 -8.75 -1.71 14.16
N GLY A 45 -9.25 -0.47 14.26
CA GLY A 45 -8.52 0.65 14.81
C GLY A 45 -8.54 0.67 16.34
N PHE A 46 -7.63 1.43 16.95
CA PHE A 46 -7.48 1.52 18.41
C PHE A 46 -8.71 2.06 19.14
N ASN A 47 -9.57 2.82 18.46
CA ASN A 47 -10.85 3.29 18.99
C ASN A 47 -11.96 2.24 18.89
N GLY A 48 -11.65 1.01 18.47
CA GLY A 48 -12.60 -0.07 18.26
C GLY A 48 -13.36 -0.01 16.93
N SER A 49 -13.20 1.05 16.13
CA SER A 49 -13.79 1.12 14.80
C SER A 49 -13.18 0.07 13.88
N THR A 50 -13.98 -0.44 12.94
CA THR A 50 -13.54 -1.43 11.95
C THR A 50 -13.67 -0.87 10.55
N ILE A 51 -12.77 -1.29 9.66
CA ILE A 51 -12.82 -0.98 8.24
C ILE A 51 -12.54 -2.23 7.41
N ARG A 52 -13.36 -2.44 6.38
CA ARG A 52 -13.14 -3.46 5.35
C ARG A 52 -12.20 -2.87 4.29
N PRO A 53 -11.01 -3.46 4.06
CA PRO A 53 -10.18 -3.07 2.92
C PRO A 53 -10.91 -3.27 1.60
N TRP A 54 -10.63 -2.41 0.61
CA TRP A 54 -11.20 -2.54 -0.74
C TRP A 54 -10.71 -3.78 -1.48
N GLY A 55 -9.47 -4.19 -1.21
CA GLY A 55 -8.82 -5.32 -1.87
C GLY A 55 -7.35 -5.40 -1.45
N LEU A 56 -6.63 -6.31 -2.11
CA LEU A 56 -5.19 -6.47 -1.98
C LEU A 56 -4.50 -6.12 -3.29
N ILE A 57 -3.34 -5.48 -3.20
CA ILE A 57 -2.50 -5.16 -4.35
C ILE A 57 -1.05 -5.56 -4.07
N ASN A 58 -0.38 -6.09 -5.10
CA ASN A 58 1.05 -6.35 -5.06
C ASN A 58 1.79 -5.18 -5.69
N LEU A 59 2.63 -4.52 -4.90
CA LEU A 59 3.44 -3.40 -5.37
C LEU A 59 4.88 -3.84 -5.62
N PRO A 60 5.44 -3.61 -6.83
CA PRO A 60 6.87 -3.73 -7.01
C PRO A 60 7.55 -2.58 -6.24
N VAL A 61 8.40 -2.94 -5.27
CA VAL A 61 9.24 -1.99 -4.54
C VAL A 61 10.69 -2.18 -4.95
N THR A 62 11.43 -1.08 -5.10
CA THR A 62 12.89 -1.10 -5.27
C THR A 62 13.54 -0.43 -4.08
N PHE A 63 14.61 -1.04 -3.59
CA PHE A 63 15.43 -0.46 -2.54
C PHE A 63 16.66 0.18 -3.18
N GLU A 64 17.00 1.39 -2.75
CA GLU A 64 18.29 1.97 -3.09
C GLU A 64 19.38 1.21 -2.32
N SER A 65 20.23 0.47 -3.03
CA SER A 65 21.44 -0.08 -2.45
C SER A 65 22.44 1.06 -2.24
N LYS A 66 22.90 1.27 -1.01
CA LYS A 66 24.09 2.08 -0.80
C LYS A 66 25.26 1.33 -1.46
N GLU A 67 25.80 1.86 -2.56
CA GLU A 67 27.14 1.47 -3.00
C GLU A 67 28.10 1.77 -1.83
N SER A 68 28.86 0.75 -1.43
CA SER A 68 29.92 0.85 -0.42
C SER A 68 31.19 1.41 -1.02
#